data_AF-A0A6G4WSC2-F1
#
_entry.id   AF-A0A6G4WSC2-F1
#
_cell.length_a   1.000
_cell.length_b   1.000
_cell.length_c   1.000
_cell.angle_alpha   90.00
_cell.angle_beta   90.00
_cell.angle_gamma   90.00
#
_symmetry.space_group_name_H-M   'P 1'
#
loop_
_entity.id
_entity.type
_entity.pdbx_description
1 polymer ?
#
loop_
_entity_poly.entity_id
_entity_poly.type
_entity_poly.pdbx_seq_one_letter_code
_entity_poly.pdbx_strand_id
1 'polypeptide(L)'
;MSALDDARHAAAAFLATTSGSELPEWRPTFLGISSDGPNAIGPVCIDEDHIASEDPTAFDCCPDPIVEVDPSLVDYLVELLNADRRAAGGERP
;
A
#
# COMPACT_ATOMS: atom_id res chain seq x y z
N MET A 1 -1.61 11.25 22.92
CA MET A 1 -0.87 10.82 21.72
C MET A 1 -0.17 9.53 22.09
N SER A 2 -0.53 8.44 21.42
CA SER A 2 0.07 7.12 21.62
C SER A 2 1.26 6.94 20.68
N ALA A 3 2.13 5.97 20.98
CA ALA A 3 3.22 5.60 20.07
C ALA A 3 2.73 5.22 18.66
N LEU A 4 1.50 4.68 18.56
CA LEU A 4 0.87 4.39 17.28
C LEU A 4 0.46 5.66 16.53
N ASP A 5 -0.02 6.69 17.23
CA ASP A 5 -0.39 7.97 16.61
C ASP A 5 0.86 8.68 16.06
N ASP A 6 1.97 8.64 16.80
CA ASP A 6 3.25 9.21 16.35
C ASP A 6 3.80 8.46 15.12
N ALA A 7 3.72 7.13 15.12
CA ALA A 7 4.11 6.31 13.98
C ALA A 7 3.24 6.59 12.74
N ARG A 8 1.91 6.74 12.92
CA ARG A 8 1.00 7.11 11.83
C ARG A 8 1.35 8.48 11.24
N HIS A 9 1.64 9.47 12.08
CA HIS A 9 1.99 10.80 11.61
C HIS A 9 3.30 10.81 10.81
N ALA A 10 4.31 10.09 11.30
CA ALA A 10 5.58 9.94 10.58
C ALA A 10 5.40 9.21 9.23
N ALA A 11 4.60 8.14 9.22
CA ALA A 11 4.29 7.39 8.01
C ALA A 11 3.53 8.25 6.98
N ALA A 12 2.54 9.04 7.41
CA ALA A 12 1.77 9.92 6.53
C ALA A 12 2.67 10.91 5.77
N ALA A 13 3.62 11.55 6.47
CA ALA A 13 4.55 12.48 5.84
C ALA A 13 5.46 11.80 4.80
N PHE A 14 5.89 10.56 5.05
CA PHE A 14 6.68 9.78 4.11
C PHE A 14 5.84 9.33 2.91
N LEU A 15 4.63 8.81 3.14
CA LEU A 15 3.76 8.33 2.06
C LEU A 15 3.31 9.47 1.14
N ALA A 16 3.12 10.68 1.67
CA ALA A 16 2.81 11.85 0.85
C ALA A 16 3.92 12.15 -0.18
N THR A 17 5.19 11.92 0.18
CA THR A 17 6.32 12.21 -0.72
C THR A 17 6.55 11.10 -1.73
N THR A 18 6.27 9.84 -1.38
CA THR A 18 6.56 8.68 -2.26
C THR A 18 5.37 8.21 -3.08
N SER A 19 4.16 8.32 -2.52
CA SER A 19 2.92 7.84 -3.14
C SER A 19 1.96 8.96 -3.56
N GLY A 20 2.28 10.22 -3.23
CA GLY A 20 1.43 11.37 -3.50
C GLY A 20 0.21 11.51 -2.57
N SER A 21 0.05 10.61 -1.59
CA SER A 21 -1.02 10.64 -0.60
C SER A 21 -0.49 10.33 0.80
N GLU A 22 -0.99 11.05 1.81
CA GLU A 22 -0.73 10.75 3.22
C GLU A 22 -1.36 9.41 3.66
N LEU A 23 -2.40 8.97 2.96
CA LEU A 23 -3.19 7.77 3.26
C LEU A 23 -3.57 7.07 1.94
N PRO A 24 -2.61 6.47 1.22
CA PRO A 24 -2.90 5.75 0.00
C PRO A 24 -3.76 4.52 0.28
N GLU A 25 -4.44 4.02 -0.75
CA GLU A 25 -4.99 2.67 -0.73
C GLU A 25 -3.85 1.65 -0.85
N TRP A 26 -3.93 0.55 -0.10
CA TRP A 26 -2.94 -0.51 -0.13
C TRP A 26 -3.47 -1.75 -0.84
N ARG A 27 -2.58 -2.48 -1.51
CA ARG A 27 -2.87 -3.76 -2.18
C ARG A 27 -1.79 -4.83 -1.92
N PRO A 28 -2.15 -6.11 -2.05
CA PRO A 28 -1.17 -7.18 -2.23
C PRO A 28 -0.35 -6.94 -3.50
N THR A 29 0.94 -7.26 -3.44
CA THR A 29 1.85 -7.24 -4.59
C THR A 29 2.91 -8.33 -4.44
N PHE A 30 3.79 -8.43 -5.43
CA PHE A 30 4.85 -9.43 -5.49
C PHE A 30 6.21 -8.71 -5.52
N LEU A 31 7.12 -9.13 -4.65
CA LEU A 31 8.54 -8.83 -4.77
C LEU A 31 9.22 -10.03 -5.43
N GLY A 32 9.69 -9.85 -6.66
CA GLY A 32 10.35 -10.87 -7.46
C GLY A 32 9.38 -11.87 -8.12
N ILE A 33 9.91 -13.04 -8.51
CA ILE A 33 9.19 -14.09 -9.26
C ILE A 33 8.68 -15.19 -8.32
N SER A 34 8.07 -14.81 -7.19
CA SER A 34 7.42 -15.78 -6.28
C SER A 34 6.19 -16.36 -6.97
N SER A 35 6.13 -17.68 -7.13
CA SER A 35 5.02 -18.39 -7.80
C SER A 35 3.82 -18.70 -6.89
N ASP A 36 3.97 -18.56 -5.58
CA ASP A 36 3.06 -19.18 -4.60
C ASP A 36 2.07 -18.19 -3.97
N GLY A 37 2.04 -16.95 -4.49
CA GLY A 37 1.13 -15.89 -4.04
C GLY A 37 1.86 -14.59 -3.68
N PRO A 38 1.09 -13.52 -3.38
CA PRO A 38 1.64 -12.24 -2.96
C PRO A 38 2.54 -12.40 -1.73
N ASN A 39 3.71 -11.75 -1.75
CA ASN A 39 4.69 -11.74 -0.67
C ASN A 39 5.12 -10.31 -0.29
N ALA A 40 4.35 -9.33 -0.75
CA ALA A 40 4.60 -7.93 -0.52
C ALA A 40 3.30 -7.14 -0.47
N ILE A 41 3.37 -5.93 0.05
CA ILE A 41 2.30 -4.93 0.00
C ILE A 41 2.83 -3.62 -0.55
N GLY A 42 1.97 -2.86 -1.23
CA GLY A 42 2.31 -1.53 -1.69
C GLY A 42 1.08 -0.67 -1.96
N PRO A 43 1.26 0.65 -2.09
CA PRO A 43 0.22 1.55 -2.56
C PRO A 43 -0.38 1.13 -3.90
N VAL A 44 -1.69 1.35 -4.06
CA VAL A 44 -2.37 1.24 -5.35
C VAL A 44 -1.91 2.39 -6.24
N CYS A 45 -1.51 2.05 -7.48
CA CYS A 45 -1.25 3.05 -8.50
C CYS A 45 -2.60 3.65 -8.93
N ILE A 46 -2.74 4.98 -8.85
CA ILE A 46 -3.94 5.71 -9.25
C ILE A 46 -4.01 5.98 -10.76
N ASP A 47 -2.99 5.56 -11.51
CA ASP A 47 -2.93 5.71 -12.95
C ASP A 47 -3.76 4.60 -13.63
N GLU A 48 -4.94 4.96 -14.12
CA GLU A 48 -5.89 4.04 -14.75
C GLU A 48 -5.33 3.39 -16.02
N ASP A 49 -4.36 4.03 -16.69
CA ASP A 49 -3.73 3.50 -17.91
C ASP A 49 -2.83 2.27 -17.62
N HIS A 50 -2.50 2.01 -16.34
CA HIS A 50 -1.69 0.87 -15.91
C HIS A 50 -2.49 -0.31 -15.35
N ILE A 51 -3.77 -0.13 -15.02
CA ILE A 51 -4.62 -1.17 -14.45
C ILE A 51 -4.87 -2.33 -15.44
N ALA A 52 -4.66 -2.10 -16.75
CA ALA A 52 -4.90 -3.07 -17.83
C ALA A 52 -3.65 -3.43 -18.67
N SER A 53 -2.45 -2.96 -18.29
CA SER A 53 -1.24 -3.19 -19.09
C SER A 53 -0.60 -4.56 -18.78
N GLU A 54 -0.32 -5.35 -19.83
CA GLU A 54 0.50 -6.57 -19.73
C GLU A 54 2.01 -6.25 -19.79
N ASP A 55 2.40 -4.98 -19.95
CA ASP A 55 3.79 -4.55 -20.01
C ASP A 55 4.39 -4.46 -18.59
N PRO A 56 5.43 -5.25 -18.26
CA PRO A 56 6.08 -5.22 -16.95
C PRO A 56 6.71 -3.86 -16.58
N THR A 57 6.99 -3.01 -17.58
CA THR A 57 7.55 -1.66 -17.36
C THR A 57 6.47 -0.64 -16.98
N ALA A 58 5.18 -0.96 -17.17
CA ALA A 58 4.07 -0.15 -16.68
C ALA A 58 4.05 -0.05 -15.14
N PHE A 59 4.75 -0.96 -14.44
CA PHE A 59 4.87 -0.97 -12.99
C PHE A 59 6.04 -0.12 -12.46
N ASP A 60 6.90 0.47 -13.31
CA ASP A 60 7.99 1.36 -12.87
C ASP A 60 7.47 2.64 -12.20
N CYS A 61 6.19 2.98 -12.42
CA CYS A 61 5.50 4.08 -11.75
C CYS A 61 4.72 3.65 -10.50
N CYS A 62 4.76 2.36 -10.12
CA CYS A 62 4.07 1.91 -8.92
C CYS A 62 4.58 2.70 -7.72
N PRO A 63 3.68 3.31 -6.94
CA PRO A 63 4.11 4.18 -5.87
C PRO A 63 4.85 3.38 -4.79
N ASP A 64 6.01 3.87 -4.38
CA ASP A 64 6.74 3.35 -3.24
C ASP A 64 6.06 3.75 -1.90
N PRO A 65 6.27 2.97 -0.83
CA PRO A 65 7.16 1.83 -0.71
C PRO A 65 6.49 0.49 -1.06
N ILE A 66 7.28 -0.43 -1.63
CA ILE A 66 6.94 -1.86 -1.61
C ILE A 66 7.57 -2.50 -0.37
N VAL A 67 6.75 -3.15 0.45
CA VAL A 67 7.16 -3.76 1.73
C VAL A 67 7.04 -5.27 1.63
N GLU A 68 8.16 -5.98 1.78
CA GLU A 68 8.19 -7.43 1.89
C GLU A 68 7.50 -7.88 3.18
N VAL A 69 6.63 -8.87 3.06
CA VAL A 69 5.86 -9.41 4.17
C VAL A 69 5.73 -10.92 4.02
N ASP A 70 5.60 -11.59 5.17
CA ASP A 70 5.25 -13.01 5.15
C ASP A 70 3.92 -13.19 4.38
N PRO A 71 3.82 -14.12 3.40
CA PRO A 71 2.60 -14.32 2.62
C PRO A 71 1.34 -14.53 3.47
N SER A 72 1.47 -15.14 4.66
CA SER A 72 0.35 -15.36 5.57
C SER A 72 -0.19 -14.09 6.22
N LEU A 73 0.56 -12.98 6.17
CA LEU A 73 0.21 -11.70 6.77
C LEU A 73 -0.25 -10.64 5.76
N VAL A 74 -0.11 -10.90 4.45
CA VAL A 74 -0.37 -9.91 3.39
C VAL A 74 -1.78 -9.32 3.51
N ASP A 75 -2.81 -10.16 3.44
CA ASP A 75 -4.21 -9.68 3.42
C ASP A 75 -4.58 -8.99 4.74
N TYR A 76 -4.06 -9.49 5.86
CA TYR A 76 -4.29 -8.88 7.17
C TYR A 76 -3.71 -7.46 7.25
N LEU A 77 -2.47 -7.26 6.80
CA LEU A 77 -1.80 -5.96 6.85
C LEU A 77 -2.42 -4.97 5.86
N VAL A 78 -2.82 -5.42 4.67
CA VAL A 78 -3.56 -4.60 3.70
C VAL A 78 -4.86 -4.10 4.30
N GLU A 79 -5.68 -4.99 4.86
CA GLU A 79 -6.95 -4.58 5.47
C GLU A 79 -6.76 -3.69 6.69
N LEU A 80 -5.71 -3.91 7.48
CA LEU A 80 -5.40 -3.05 8.62
C LEU A 80 -5.09 -1.61 8.18
N LEU A 81 -4.22 -1.43 7.18
CA LEU A 81 -3.84 -0.11 6.67
C LEU A 81 -5.02 0.58 5.96
N ASN A 82 -5.81 -0.17 5.20
CA ASN A 82 -7.01 0.37 4.57
C ASN A 82 -8.10 0.71 5.60
N ALA A 83 -8.19 -0.01 6.73
CA ALA A 83 -9.07 0.38 7.84
C ALA A 83 -8.66 1.71 8.46
N ASP A 84 -7.35 1.95 8.63
CA ASP A 84 -6.83 3.25 9.10
C ASP A 84 -7.21 4.39 8.15
N ARG A 85 -7.09 4.18 6.83
CA ARG A 85 -7.56 5.14 5.82
C ARG A 85 -9.07 5.43 5.93
N ARG A 86 -9.91 4.38 6.02
CA ARG A 86 -11.38 4.52 6.14
C ARG A 86 -11.76 5.30 7.41
N ALA A 87 -11.09 5.01 8.53
CA ALA A 87 -11.31 5.69 9.79
C ALA A 87 -10.95 7.19 9.73
N ALA A 88 -9.90 7.55 8.98
CA ALA A 88 -9.50 8.94 8.76
C ALA A 88 -10.42 9.68 7.76
N GLY A 89 -10.98 8.99 6.77
CA GLY A 89 -11.90 9.54 5.77
C GLY A 89 -13.34 9.76 6.25
N GLY A 90 -13.69 9.29 7.46
CA GLY A 90 -15.00 9.53 8.05
C GLY A 90 -16.09 8.51 7.70
N GLU A 91 -15.75 7.35 7.15
CA GLU A 91 -16.66 6.20 7.10
C GLU A 91 -16.35 5.28 8.29
N ARG A 92 -16.78 5.72 9.48
CA ARG A 92 -17.09 4.78 10.56
C ARG A 92 -18.45 4.16 10.28
N PRO A 93 -18.65 2.85 10.46
CA PRO A 93 -20.00 2.31 10.62
C PRO A 93 -20.71 2.94 11.83
#